data_AF-A0A015IJZ0-F1
#
_entry.id   AF-A0A015IJZ0-F1
#
_cell.length_a   1.000
_cell.length_b   1.000
_cell.length_c   1.000
_cell.angle_alpha   90.00
_cell.angle_beta   90.00
_cell.angle_gamma   90.00
#
_symmetry.space_group_name_H-M   'P 1'
#
loop_
_entity.id
_entity.type
_entity.pdbx_description
1 polymer ?
#
loop_
_entity_poly.entity_id
_entity_poly.type
_entity_poly.pdbx_seq_one_letter_code
_entity_poly.pdbx_strand_id
1 'polypeptide(L)'
;MKMHPKSTKEKTIGEIITLLKELNEGKCIIYCPTVRICDDVYEQLQEKSGLGLPMAVYYSSLDKNAIQLMIATNAFGMGLNDKKVRLVIHYSFPLSIGNLIQETGRVRRDHNPAKCIIFYTCHDICTNYTIIIQSRESITEDMNDSFEANKRKEYLAKACEKIFEVVHFCEEQYICREQMLAEYFAWNGDNLSPPCAHCDNCLRVKFRI
;
A
#
# COMPACT_ATOMS: atom_id res chain seq x y z
N MET A 1 -5.61 0.43 10.73
CA MET A 1 -4.54 -0.10 9.86
C MET A 1 -3.85 -1.25 10.58
N LYS A 2 -3.41 -2.30 9.88
CA LYS A 2 -2.69 -3.44 10.48
C LYS A 2 -1.51 -3.86 9.60
N MET A 3 -0.33 -4.06 10.19
CA MET A 3 0.86 -4.53 9.49
C MET A 3 0.99 -6.06 9.63
N HIS A 4 1.26 -6.74 8.51
CA HIS A 4 1.44 -8.17 8.44
C HIS A 4 2.81 -8.48 7.83
N PRO A 5 3.76 -9.06 8.58
CA PRO A 5 5.01 -9.53 8.00
C PRO A 5 4.72 -10.61 6.96
N LYS A 6 5.26 -10.48 5.75
CA LYS A 6 5.12 -11.53 4.75
C LYS A 6 5.92 -12.75 5.16
N SER A 7 5.28 -13.90 5.04
CA SER A 7 5.94 -15.19 5.18
C SER A 7 6.21 -15.78 3.78
N THR A 8 5.59 -16.91 3.44
CA THR A 8 5.64 -17.43 2.08
C THR A 8 4.56 -16.80 1.22
N LYS A 9 4.75 -16.81 -0.10
CA LYS A 9 3.74 -16.37 -1.08
C LYS A 9 2.39 -17.08 -0.83
N GLU A 10 2.42 -18.40 -0.64
CA GLU A 10 1.21 -19.18 -0.40
C GLU A 10 0.46 -18.75 0.87
N LYS A 11 1.17 -18.57 1.99
CA LYS A 11 0.56 -18.11 3.24
C LYS A 11 -0.02 -16.70 3.10
N THR A 12 0.73 -15.80 2.45
CA THR A 12 0.30 -14.43 2.18
C THR A 12 -1.00 -14.41 1.36
N ILE A 13 -1.08 -15.20 0.30
CA ILE A 13 -2.31 -15.34 -0.51
C ILE A 13 -3.45 -15.95 0.32
N GLY A 14 -3.18 -16.94 1.17
CA GLY A 14 -4.18 -17.51 2.08
C GLY A 14 -4.77 -16.50 3.07
N GLU A 15 -3.91 -15.62 3.63
CA GLU A 15 -4.35 -14.50 4.48
C GLU A 15 -5.21 -13.50 3.70
N ILE A 16 -4.82 -13.16 2.47
CA ILE A 16 -5.61 -12.29 1.59
C ILE A 16 -6.98 -12.91 1.30
N ILE A 17 -7.05 -14.19 0.98
CA ILE A 17 -8.33 -14.90 0.76
C ILE A 17 -9.21 -14.86 2.01
N THR A 18 -8.62 -15.01 3.19
CA THR A 18 -9.36 -14.91 4.47
C THR A 18 -9.93 -13.51 4.65
N LEU A 19 -9.13 -12.47 4.42
CA LEU A 19 -9.59 -11.07 4.49
C LEU A 19 -10.68 -10.75 3.47
N LEU A 20 -10.62 -11.34 2.27
CA LEU A 20 -11.64 -11.21 1.24
C LEU A 20 -12.94 -11.95 1.60
N LYS A 21 -12.86 -13.10 2.29
CA LYS A 21 -14.05 -13.81 2.80
C LYS A 21 -14.73 -13.06 3.95
N GLU A 22 -13.96 -12.35 4.78
CA GLU A 22 -14.50 -11.45 5.81
C GLU A 22 -15.16 -10.19 5.23
N LEU A 23 -14.90 -9.88 3.95
CA LEU A 23 -15.48 -8.74 3.26
C LEU A 23 -16.90 -9.09 2.80
N ASN A 24 -17.87 -8.97 3.72
CA ASN A 24 -19.28 -9.23 3.44
C ASN A 24 -19.85 -8.30 2.36
N GLU A 25 -19.50 -7.02 2.40
CA GLU A 25 -19.99 -5.99 1.47
C GLU A 25 -18.89 -5.00 1.08
N GLY A 26 -19.01 -4.44 -0.12
CA GLY A 26 -18.11 -3.41 -0.64
C GLY A 26 -16.96 -3.96 -1.48
N LYS A 27 -16.04 -3.07 -1.83
CA LYS A 27 -14.93 -3.34 -2.76
C LYS A 27 -13.59 -3.44 -2.06
N CYS A 28 -12.69 -4.20 -2.66
CA CYS A 28 -11.31 -4.32 -2.24
C CYS A 28 -10.35 -3.83 -3.32
N ILE A 29 -9.30 -3.12 -2.92
CA ILE A 29 -8.17 -2.77 -3.79
C ILE A 29 -6.91 -3.45 -3.23
N ILE A 30 -6.20 -4.17 -4.09
CA ILE A 30 -4.87 -4.73 -3.80
C ILE A 30 -3.84 -3.93 -4.59
N TYR A 31 -2.95 -3.24 -3.88
CA TYR A 31 -1.80 -2.54 -4.42
C TYR A 31 -0.58 -3.46 -4.49
N CYS A 32 0.01 -3.59 -5.67
CA CYS A 32 1.21 -4.36 -5.93
C CYS A 32 2.33 -3.45 -6.44
N PRO A 33 3.61 -3.81 -6.21
CA PRO A 33 4.71 -2.95 -6.62
C PRO A 33 4.94 -2.93 -8.14
N THR A 34 4.60 -4.00 -8.87
CA THR A 34 4.81 -4.10 -10.34
C THR A 34 3.64 -4.78 -11.03
N VAL A 35 3.47 -4.55 -12.34
CA VAL A 35 2.43 -5.20 -13.17
C VAL A 35 2.57 -6.72 -13.12
N ARG A 36 3.81 -7.23 -13.23
CA ARG A 36 4.08 -8.67 -13.11
C ARG A 36 3.55 -9.28 -11.81
N ILE A 37 3.67 -8.54 -10.70
CA ILE A 37 3.14 -9.00 -9.40
C ILE A 37 1.62 -8.88 -9.35
N CYS A 38 1.02 -7.89 -10.02
CA CYS A 38 -0.44 -7.85 -10.17
C CYS A 38 -0.97 -9.11 -10.86
N ASP A 39 -0.35 -9.50 -11.98
CA ASP A 39 -0.75 -10.69 -12.75
C ASP A 39 -0.59 -11.97 -11.92
N ASP A 40 0.55 -12.09 -11.23
CA ASP A 40 0.83 -13.21 -10.35
C ASP A 40 -0.17 -13.33 -9.19
N VAL A 41 -0.52 -12.22 -8.54
CA VAL A 41 -1.53 -12.21 -7.48
C VAL A 41 -2.91 -12.54 -8.05
N TYR A 42 -3.24 -12.06 -9.25
CA TYR A 42 -4.50 -12.36 -9.91
C TYR A 42 -4.65 -13.85 -10.21
N GLU A 43 -3.64 -14.48 -10.82
CA GLU A 43 -3.66 -15.91 -11.15
C GLU A 43 -3.83 -16.76 -9.88
N GLN A 44 -3.06 -16.45 -8.84
CA GLN A 44 -3.12 -17.17 -7.56
C GLN A 44 -4.49 -17.03 -6.88
N LEU A 45 -5.08 -15.83 -6.93
CA LEU A 45 -6.42 -15.62 -6.39
C LEU A 45 -7.47 -16.29 -7.27
N GLN A 46 -7.34 -16.28 -8.59
CA GLN A 46 -8.27 -16.95 -9.50
C GLN A 46 -8.30 -18.46 -9.27
N GLU A 47 -7.13 -19.09 -9.10
CA GLU A 47 -7.01 -20.52 -8.84
C GLU A 47 -7.49 -20.93 -7.45
N LYS A 48 -7.09 -20.18 -6.41
CA LYS A 48 -7.27 -20.61 -5.01
C LYS A 48 -8.49 -20.05 -4.30
N SER A 49 -9.06 -18.94 -4.79
CA SER A 49 -10.08 -18.22 -4.01
C SER A 49 -11.39 -18.99 -3.91
N GLY A 50 -11.78 -19.72 -4.97
CA GLY A 50 -13.11 -20.35 -5.08
C GLY A 50 -14.26 -19.35 -4.84
N LEU A 51 -13.97 -18.06 -4.87
CA LEU A 51 -14.77 -17.00 -4.28
C LEU A 51 -15.83 -16.45 -5.25
N GLY A 52 -15.72 -16.75 -6.54
CA GLY A 52 -16.65 -16.28 -7.57
C GLY A 52 -16.78 -14.75 -7.68
N LEU A 53 -15.87 -13.99 -7.03
CA LEU A 53 -15.92 -12.53 -7.01
C LEU A 53 -15.55 -11.99 -8.40
N PRO A 54 -16.24 -10.95 -8.89
CA PRO A 54 -15.78 -10.21 -10.06
C PRO A 54 -14.44 -9.54 -9.76
N MET A 55 -13.36 -10.12 -10.30
CA MET A 55 -11.98 -9.64 -10.14
C MET A 55 -11.49 -9.01 -11.45
N ALA A 56 -10.70 -7.95 -11.36
CA ALA A 56 -10.01 -7.39 -12.50
C ALA A 56 -8.62 -6.89 -12.12
N VAL A 57 -7.66 -7.10 -13.03
CA VAL A 57 -6.36 -6.44 -12.97
C VAL A 57 -6.42 -5.13 -13.74
N TYR A 58 -6.08 -4.05 -13.05
CA TYR A 58 -6.28 -2.71 -13.57
C TYR A 58 -5.10 -2.25 -14.43
N TYR A 59 -5.18 -2.65 -15.70
CA TYR A 59 -4.58 -2.02 -16.88
C TYR A 59 -5.53 -2.10 -18.09
N SER A 60 -6.68 -2.76 -17.93
CA SER A 60 -7.68 -2.99 -18.98
C SER A 60 -8.92 -2.13 -18.75
N SER A 61 -9.48 -1.63 -19.85
CA SER A 61 -10.65 -0.74 -19.93
C SER A 61 -11.96 -1.46 -19.58
N LEU A 62 -12.10 -1.93 -18.35
CA LEU A 62 -13.29 -2.59 -17.83
C LEU A 62 -14.18 -1.62 -17.04
N ASP A 63 -15.48 -1.92 -17.00
CA ASP A 63 -16.46 -1.17 -16.21
C ASP A 63 -16.17 -1.32 -14.70
N LYS A 64 -15.67 -0.25 -14.10
CA LYS A 64 -15.23 -0.16 -12.70
C LYS A 64 -16.34 -0.44 -11.71
N ASN A 65 -17.60 -0.29 -12.11
CA ASN A 65 -18.73 -0.38 -11.19
C ASN A 65 -19.07 -1.82 -10.80
N ALA A 66 -18.87 -2.79 -11.70
CA ALA A 66 -19.18 -4.20 -11.47
C ALA A 66 -18.06 -4.98 -10.78
N ILE A 67 -16.84 -4.42 -10.72
CA ILE A 67 -15.67 -5.10 -10.15
C ILE A 67 -15.66 -4.97 -8.63
N GLN A 68 -15.56 -6.10 -7.94
CA GLN A 68 -15.51 -6.15 -6.48
C GLN A 68 -14.08 -6.18 -5.95
N LEU A 69 -13.15 -6.82 -6.68
CA LEU A 69 -11.73 -6.87 -6.35
C LEU A 69 -10.89 -6.27 -7.48
N MET A 70 -10.12 -5.24 -7.15
CA MET A 70 -9.25 -4.56 -8.09
C MET A 70 -7.79 -4.76 -7.68
N ILE A 71 -6.96 -5.26 -8.61
CA ILE A 71 -5.53 -5.44 -8.40
C ILE A 71 -4.81 -4.40 -9.26
N ALA A 72 -3.98 -3.54 -8.66
CA ALA A 72 -3.38 -2.40 -9.35
C ALA A 72 -1.96 -2.13 -8.85
N THR A 73 -1.17 -1.39 -9.64
CA THR A 73 0.16 -0.95 -9.22
C THR A 73 0.12 0.35 -8.41
N ASN A 74 1.19 0.69 -7.69
CA ASN A 74 1.29 1.95 -6.92
C ASN A 74 1.21 3.22 -7.80
N ALA A 75 1.43 3.11 -9.12
CA ALA A 75 1.19 4.20 -10.08
C ALA A 75 -0.31 4.56 -10.23
N PHE A 76 -1.19 3.75 -9.66
CA PHE A 76 -2.63 3.92 -9.69
C PHE A 76 -3.11 4.98 -8.67
N GLY A 77 -2.92 6.25 -9.03
CA GLY A 77 -3.31 7.44 -8.26
C GLY A 77 -4.59 8.14 -8.75
N MET A 78 -4.90 8.07 -10.04
CA MET A 78 -5.91 8.92 -10.68
C MET A 78 -7.13 8.12 -11.18
N GLY A 79 -8.31 8.35 -10.62
CA GLY A 79 -9.58 7.95 -11.26
C GLY A 79 -10.38 6.78 -10.66
N LEU A 80 -10.07 6.33 -9.44
CA LEU A 80 -11.00 5.52 -8.62
C LEU A 80 -11.49 6.36 -7.43
N ASN A 81 -12.67 6.96 -7.60
CA ASN A 81 -13.43 7.59 -6.52
C ASN A 81 -14.68 6.73 -6.24
N ASP A 82 -14.45 5.51 -5.76
CA ASP A 82 -15.55 4.63 -5.37
C ASP A 82 -15.73 4.70 -3.85
N LYS A 83 -16.90 5.20 -3.41
CA LYS A 83 -17.22 5.31 -1.99
C LYS A 83 -17.38 3.95 -1.31
N LYS A 84 -17.59 2.87 -2.09
CA LYS A 84 -17.83 1.51 -1.58
C LYS A 84 -16.56 0.71 -1.29
N VAL A 85 -15.36 1.30 -1.43
CA VAL A 85 -14.12 0.61 -1.03
C VAL A 85 -14.10 0.43 0.50
N ARG A 86 -13.96 -0.81 0.95
CA ARG A 86 -13.97 -1.20 2.38
C ARG A 86 -12.66 -1.86 2.81
N LEU A 87 -11.87 -2.34 1.86
CA LEU A 87 -10.61 -3.02 2.12
C LEU A 87 -9.54 -2.51 1.16
N VAL A 88 -8.43 -2.06 1.70
CA VAL A 88 -7.22 -1.78 0.94
C VAL A 88 -6.12 -2.70 1.47
N ILE A 89 -5.52 -3.45 0.56
CA ILE A 89 -4.41 -4.35 0.84
C ILE A 89 -3.21 -3.85 0.06
N HIS A 90 -2.09 -3.67 0.74
CA HIS A 90 -0.80 -3.47 0.11
C HIS A 90 -0.08 -4.81 0.09
N TYR A 91 0.05 -5.41 -1.09
CA TYR A 91 0.84 -6.62 -1.27
C TYR A 91 2.33 -6.37 -1.10
N SER A 92 2.81 -5.13 -1.15
CA SER A 92 4.13 -4.67 -0.68
C SER A 92 3.97 -3.26 -0.13
N PHE A 93 4.83 -2.84 0.79
CA PHE A 93 4.70 -1.49 1.35
C PHE A 93 4.88 -0.38 0.27
N PRO A 94 4.17 0.75 0.37
CA PRO A 94 4.23 1.86 -0.61
C PRO A 94 5.61 2.52 -0.76
N LEU A 95 5.82 3.27 -1.84
CA LEU A 95 7.11 3.95 -2.10
C LEU A 95 7.40 5.11 -1.14
N SER A 96 6.38 5.63 -0.46
CA SER A 96 6.50 6.70 0.53
C SER A 96 5.27 6.72 1.45
N ILE A 97 5.39 7.38 2.60
CA ILE A 97 4.25 7.63 3.49
C ILE A 97 3.17 8.46 2.78
N GLY A 98 3.57 9.41 1.93
CA GLY A 98 2.64 10.16 1.08
C GLY A 98 1.80 9.26 0.16
N ASN A 99 2.42 8.25 -0.47
CA ASN A 99 1.69 7.27 -1.29
C ASN A 99 0.72 6.45 -0.42
N LEU A 100 1.20 5.96 0.74
CA LEU A 100 0.37 5.21 1.67
C LEU A 100 -0.90 5.99 2.05
N ILE A 101 -0.77 7.28 2.36
CA ILE A 101 -1.90 8.11 2.76
C ILE A 101 -2.85 8.35 1.58
N GLN A 102 -2.32 8.61 0.38
CA GLN A 102 -3.16 8.77 -0.80
C GLN A 102 -3.96 7.49 -1.14
N GLU A 103 -3.31 6.33 -1.04
CA GLU A 103 -3.88 5.02 -1.37
C GLU A 103 -4.91 4.57 -0.32
N THR A 104 -4.61 4.77 0.97
CA THR A 104 -5.53 4.42 2.07
C THR A 104 -6.63 5.47 2.25
N GLY A 105 -6.42 6.73 1.89
CA GLY A 105 -7.45 7.78 1.86
C GLY A 105 -8.60 7.54 0.87
N ARG A 106 -8.57 6.43 0.13
CA ARG A 106 -9.69 5.94 -0.69
C ARG A 106 -10.78 5.25 0.13
N VAL A 107 -10.46 4.73 1.31
CA VAL A 107 -11.44 4.13 2.22
C VAL A 107 -12.08 5.15 3.16
N ARG A 108 -13.18 4.77 3.83
CA ARG A 108 -13.89 5.55 4.87
C ARG A 108 -14.49 6.89 4.43
N ARG A 109 -14.72 7.11 3.12
CA ARG A 109 -15.38 8.34 2.62
C ARG A 109 -16.85 8.48 3.03
N ASP A 110 -17.46 7.43 3.56
CA ASP A 110 -18.85 7.37 3.99
C ASP A 110 -19.00 7.02 5.48
N HIS A 111 -17.95 7.22 6.28
CA HIS A 111 -17.89 6.96 7.73
C HIS A 111 -18.10 5.50 8.17
N ASN A 112 -18.24 4.57 7.22
CA ASN A 112 -18.35 3.16 7.53
C ASN A 112 -16.98 2.53 7.84
N PRO A 113 -16.95 1.40 8.58
CA PRO A 113 -15.72 0.69 8.87
C PRO A 113 -15.00 0.27 7.59
N ALA A 114 -13.69 0.48 7.56
CA ALA A 114 -12.84 -0.04 6.51
C ALA A 114 -11.51 -0.51 7.10
N LYS A 115 -10.88 -1.45 6.40
CA LYS A 115 -9.60 -2.05 6.79
C LYS A 115 -8.52 -1.63 5.80
N CYS A 116 -7.35 -1.30 6.34
CA CYS A 116 -6.11 -1.11 5.57
C CYS A 116 -5.08 -2.09 6.12
N ILE A 117 -4.59 -2.99 5.27
CA ILE A 117 -3.64 -4.04 5.60
C ILE A 117 -2.40 -3.85 4.76
N ILE A 118 -1.22 -3.87 5.37
CA ILE A 118 0.05 -3.82 4.64
C ILE A 118 0.82 -5.10 4.90
N PHE A 119 1.08 -5.84 3.82
CA PHE A 119 2.03 -6.93 3.81
C PHE A 119 3.42 -6.38 3.52
N TYR A 120 4.39 -6.68 4.37
CA TYR A 120 5.75 -6.14 4.24
C TYR A 120 6.84 -7.18 4.49
N THR A 121 7.97 -7.01 3.82
CA THR A 121 9.22 -7.75 4.03
C THR A 121 10.42 -6.87 3.70
N CYS A 122 11.60 -7.17 4.25
CA CYS A 122 12.83 -6.45 3.92
C CYS A 122 13.15 -6.49 2.41
N HIS A 123 12.72 -7.54 1.69
CA HIS A 123 12.91 -7.63 0.24
C HIS A 123 12.14 -6.55 -0.56
N ASP A 124 11.08 -5.98 0.02
CA ASP A 124 10.32 -4.91 -0.60
C ASP A 124 11.16 -3.62 -0.73
N ILE A 125 12.18 -3.43 0.13
CA ILE A 125 13.13 -2.30 0.02
C ILE A 125 13.85 -2.34 -1.33
N CYS A 126 14.42 -3.49 -1.69
CA CYS A 126 15.12 -3.68 -2.96
C CYS A 126 14.16 -3.50 -4.14
N THR A 127 12.95 -4.06 -4.05
CA THR A 127 11.93 -3.94 -5.10
C THR A 127 11.57 -2.48 -5.36
N ASN A 128 11.29 -1.72 -4.30
CA ASN A 128 10.94 -0.31 -4.39
C ASN A 128 12.10 0.55 -4.91
N TYR A 129 13.33 0.23 -4.50
CA TYR A 129 14.53 0.90 -5.00
C TYR A 129 14.72 0.67 -6.52
N THR A 130 14.52 -0.56 -7.01
CA THR A 130 14.57 -0.87 -8.45
C THR A 130 13.52 -0.09 -9.25
N ILE A 131 12.27 0.00 -8.75
CA ILE A 131 11.21 0.77 -9.40
C ILE A 131 11.61 2.24 -9.57
N ILE A 132 12.19 2.83 -8.52
CA ILE A 132 12.60 4.24 -8.52
C ILE A 132 13.73 4.49 -9.53
N ILE A 133 14.70 3.58 -9.63
CA ILE A 133 15.78 3.68 -10.63
C ILE A 133 15.20 3.65 -12.05
N GLN A 134 14.34 2.67 -12.35
CA GLN A 134 13.80 2.47 -13.70
C GLN A 134 12.86 3.61 -14.14
N SER A 135 12.10 4.19 -13.20
CA SER A 135 11.12 5.25 -13.50
C SER A 135 11.71 6.52 -14.14
N ARG A 136 13.03 6.76 -14.01
CA ARG A 136 13.71 7.94 -14.56
C ARG A 136 14.69 7.63 -15.69
N GLU A 137 14.93 6.35 -16.00
CA GLU A 137 15.76 5.97 -17.17
C GLU A 137 15.02 6.16 -18.50
N SER A 138 13.69 6.35 -18.47
CA SER A 138 12.89 6.70 -19.65
C SER A 138 13.01 8.17 -20.08
N ILE A 139 13.87 8.96 -19.44
CA ILE A 139 14.11 10.37 -19.76
C ILE A 139 15.64 10.57 -19.80
N THR A 140 16.16 11.01 -20.95
CA THR A 140 17.55 11.37 -21.30
C THR A 140 18.51 10.23 -21.70
N GLU A 141 18.58 9.97 -23.02
CA GLU A 141 19.70 9.28 -23.68
C GLU A 141 20.89 10.22 -23.98
N ASP A 142 20.82 11.51 -23.65
CA ASP A 142 21.91 12.47 -23.86
C ASP A 142 22.80 12.61 -22.61
N MET A 143 23.61 11.57 -22.36
CA MET A 143 24.62 11.54 -21.31
C MET A 143 25.82 12.44 -21.64
N ASN A 144 25.93 13.63 -21.02
CA ASN A 144 27.26 14.21 -20.73
C ASN A 144 27.34 15.36 -19.70
N ASP A 145 26.32 15.63 -18.87
CA ASP A 145 26.43 16.72 -17.89
C ASP A 145 26.60 16.22 -16.45
N SER A 146 27.75 16.53 -15.83
CA SER A 146 28.05 16.27 -14.41
C SER A 146 26.96 16.81 -13.45
N PHE A 147 26.24 17.84 -13.88
CA PHE A 147 25.10 18.41 -13.16
C PHE A 147 23.90 17.45 -13.07
N GLU A 148 23.59 16.73 -14.14
CA GLU A 148 22.50 15.75 -14.15
C GLU A 148 22.81 14.53 -13.27
N ALA A 149 24.07 14.10 -13.25
CA ALA A 149 24.53 13.04 -12.37
C ALA A 149 24.34 13.40 -10.89
N ASN A 150 24.65 14.64 -10.50
CA ASN A 150 24.48 15.10 -9.12
C ASN A 150 22.98 15.20 -8.74
N LYS A 151 22.14 15.69 -9.65
CA LYS A 151 20.68 15.74 -9.48
C LYS A 151 20.05 14.35 -9.37
N ARG A 152 20.55 13.37 -10.14
CA ARG A 152 20.15 11.96 -10.05
C ARG A 152 20.53 11.37 -8.69
N LYS A 153 21.74 11.63 -8.21
CA LYS A 153 22.21 11.20 -6.89
C LYS A 153 21.33 11.76 -5.77
N GLU A 154 21.04 13.06 -5.79
CA GLU A 154 20.17 13.70 -4.79
C GLU A 154 18.74 13.13 -4.81
N TYR A 155 18.20 12.89 -6.00
CA TYR A 155 16.89 12.25 -6.14
C TYR A 155 16.85 10.84 -5.54
N LEU A 156 17.85 10.00 -5.85
CA LEU A 156 17.92 8.65 -5.33
C LEU A 156 18.09 8.64 -3.80
N ALA A 157 18.88 9.58 -3.25
CA ALA A 157 19.01 9.74 -1.80
C ALA A 157 17.67 10.08 -1.14
N LYS A 158 16.94 11.08 -1.65
CA LYS A 158 15.59 11.44 -1.18
C LYS A 158 14.58 10.31 -1.32
N ALA A 159 14.71 9.51 -2.37
CA ALA A 159 13.85 8.36 -2.60
C ALA A 159 14.13 7.23 -1.59
N CYS A 160 15.40 6.97 -1.27
CA CYS A 160 15.78 6.05 -0.20
C CYS A 160 15.22 6.50 1.15
N GLU A 161 15.35 7.78 1.50
CA GLU A 161 14.80 8.34 2.74
C GLU A 161 13.30 8.02 2.87
N LYS A 162 12.52 8.28 1.81
CA LYS A 162 11.08 7.96 1.77
C LYS A 162 10.77 6.47 1.93
N ILE A 163 11.59 5.59 1.36
CA ILE A 163 11.44 4.14 1.56
C ILE A 163 11.67 3.80 3.04
N PHE A 164 12.72 4.34 3.65
CA PHE A 164 13.05 4.07 5.05
C PHE A 164 12.00 4.63 6.03
N GLU A 165 11.35 5.76 5.71
CA GLU A 165 10.19 6.23 6.46
C GLU A 165 9.06 5.19 6.50
N VAL A 166 8.77 4.53 5.37
CA VAL A 166 7.75 3.48 5.31
C VAL A 166 8.19 2.21 6.04
N VAL A 167 9.48 1.86 5.97
CA VAL A 167 10.04 0.74 6.74
C VAL A 167 9.87 1.00 8.24
N HIS A 168 10.28 2.18 8.72
CA HIS A 168 10.10 2.59 10.11
C HIS A 168 8.62 2.55 10.51
N PHE A 169 7.73 3.06 9.64
CA PHE A 169 6.29 2.97 9.85
C PHE A 169 5.79 1.54 9.95
N CYS A 170 6.30 0.57 9.17
CA CYS A 170 5.89 -0.83 9.25
C CYS A 170 6.43 -1.52 10.51
N GLU A 171 7.66 -1.21 10.91
CA GLU A 171 8.36 -1.87 12.02
C GLU A 171 7.96 -1.35 13.41
N GLU A 172 7.49 -0.10 13.51
CA GLU A 172 7.04 0.48 14.77
C GLU A 172 5.92 -0.36 15.42
N GLN A 173 5.97 -0.58 16.74
CA GLN A 173 5.09 -1.53 17.45
C GLN A 173 4.26 -0.90 18.57
N TYR A 174 4.58 0.32 18.97
CA TYR A 174 4.07 0.96 20.18
C TYR A 174 3.25 2.21 19.86
N ILE A 175 3.69 2.99 18.86
CA ILE A 175 2.99 4.22 18.48
C ILE A 175 1.75 3.87 17.64
N CYS A 176 0.63 4.56 17.90
CA CYS A 176 -0.59 4.39 17.10
C CYS A 176 -0.34 4.73 15.62
N ARG A 177 -0.73 3.84 14.70
CA ARG A 177 -0.58 4.06 13.26
C ARG A 177 -1.22 5.37 12.78
N GLU A 178 -2.41 5.70 13.27
CA GLU A 178 -3.11 6.93 12.87
C GLU A 178 -2.42 8.19 13.41
N GLN A 179 -1.78 8.10 14.57
CA GLN A 179 -0.97 9.21 15.09
C GLN A 179 0.28 9.42 14.23
N MET A 180 0.98 8.34 13.85
CA MET A 180 2.14 8.44 12.97
C MET A 180 1.79 9.08 11.61
N LEU A 181 0.63 8.73 11.04
CA LEU A 181 0.17 9.35 9.79
C LEU A 181 -0.26 10.81 9.97
N ALA A 182 -0.84 11.16 11.11
CA ALA A 182 -1.19 12.55 11.43
C ALA A 182 0.06 13.41 11.63
N GLU A 183 1.07 12.88 12.31
CA GLU A 183 2.35 13.54 12.57
C GLU A 183 3.09 13.87 11.26
N TYR A 184 2.99 13.01 10.24
CA TYR A 184 3.59 13.26 8.93
C TYR A 184 3.15 14.59 8.27
N PHE A 185 1.96 15.09 8.60
CA PHE A 185 1.43 16.36 8.08
C PHE A 185 1.28 17.46 9.14
N ALA A 186 1.63 17.16 10.40
CA ALA A 186 1.47 18.08 11.50
C ALA A 186 2.44 19.26 11.35
N TRP A 187 1.93 20.46 11.61
CA TRP A 187 2.76 21.64 11.80
C TRP A 187 3.12 21.79 13.28
N ASN A 188 4.19 22.53 13.56
CA ASN A 188 4.59 22.80 14.95
C ASN A 188 3.43 23.47 15.71
N GLY A 189 2.95 22.80 16.75
CA GLY A 189 1.83 23.27 17.58
C GLY A 189 0.50 22.60 17.31
N ASP A 190 0.39 21.72 16.31
CA ASP A 190 -0.80 20.91 16.11
C ASP A 190 -1.00 19.91 17.25
N ASN A 191 -2.23 19.85 17.78
CA ASN A 191 -2.59 18.82 18.76
C ASN A 191 -2.81 17.49 18.03
N LEU A 192 -1.92 16.54 18.28
CA LEU A 192 -2.10 15.17 17.78
C LEU A 192 -3.32 14.53 18.46
N SER A 193 -4.18 13.93 17.64
CA SER A 193 -5.33 13.15 18.11
C SER A 193 -4.89 12.02 19.04
N PRO A 194 -5.75 11.60 20.00
CA PRO A 194 -5.44 10.48 20.87
C PRO A 194 -5.28 9.17 20.09
N PRO A 195 -4.66 8.12 20.69
CA PRO A 195 -4.52 6.81 20.06
C PRO A 195 -5.87 6.27 19.58
N CYS A 196 -5.90 5.73 18.37
CA CYS A 196 -7.16 5.43 17.69
C CYS A 196 -7.90 4.19 18.24
N ALA A 197 -7.25 3.41 19.11
CA ALA A 197 -7.80 2.22 19.77
C ALA A 197 -8.18 1.03 18.85
N HIS A 198 -7.91 1.11 17.54
CA HIS A 198 -8.31 0.09 16.55
C HIS A 198 -7.21 -0.32 15.55
N CYS A 199 -6.05 0.34 15.54
CA CYS A 199 -4.87 -0.14 14.79
C CYS A 199 -4.18 -1.31 15.51
N ASP A 200 -3.37 -2.07 14.77
CA ASP A 200 -2.57 -3.18 15.31
C ASP A 200 -1.77 -2.81 16.57
N ASN A 201 -1.10 -1.66 16.58
CA ASN A 201 -0.31 -1.21 17.73
C ASN A 201 -1.20 -0.90 18.95
N CYS A 202 -2.29 -0.14 18.76
CA CYS A 202 -3.24 0.13 19.84
C CYS A 202 -3.89 -1.14 20.39
N LEU A 203 -4.18 -2.12 19.53
CA LEU A 203 -4.76 -3.39 19.94
C LEU A 203 -3.72 -4.25 20.69
N ARG A 204 -2.45 -4.22 20.29
CA ARG A 204 -1.35 -4.93 20.94
C ARG A 204 -1.12 -4.47 22.38
N VAL A 205 -1.14 -3.15 22.62
CA VAL A 205 -0.89 -2.58 23.95
C VAL A 205 -2.00 -2.93 24.95
N LYS A 206 -3.26 -3.06 24.50
CA LYS A 206 -4.39 -3.45 25.35
C LYS A 206 -4.28 -4.84 25.98
N PHE A 207 -3.46 -5.74 25.43
CA PHE A 207 -3.29 -7.11 25.95
C PHE A 207 -2.11 -7.26 26.93
N ARG A 208 -1.43 -6.17 27.30
CA ARG A 208 -0.26 -6.18 28.19
C ARG A 208 -0.51 -5.46 29.53
N ILE A 209 -1.76 -5.11 29.83
CA ILE A 209 -2.19 -4.46 31.07
C ILE A 209 -3.06 -5.42 31.85
#